data_AF-A0AA85FQB8-F1
#
_entry.id   AF-A0AA85FQB8-F1
#
_cell.length_a   1.000
_cell.length_b   1.000
_cell.length_c   1.000
_cell.angle_alpha   90.00
_cell.angle_beta   90.00
_cell.angle_gamma   90.00
#
_symmetry.space_group_name_H-M   'P 1'
#
loop_
_entity.id
_entity.type
_entity.pdbx_description
1 polymer ?
#
loop_
_entity_poly.entity_id
_entity_poly.type
_entity_poly.pdbx_seq_one_letter_code
_entity_poly.pdbx_strand_id
1 'polypeptide(L)'
;MYLKLFDHLVMTCVAFLFNANCYFRTTGLHRYIATPYNMPIEELFVQSIDELASQIELAHQNGRLVFVYFSGSTDMNTGDSWSEDCCKCESIIESKIGVAKDNDLFIMIEVGNENEWNDSNNKFRIHPLYQVKELPTLLSLSSLNGQTHIVNRLEGKSCLNSTNVQNLLEGN
;
A
#
# COMPACT_ATOMS: atom_id res chain seq x y z
N MET A 1 38.40 -8.30 -22.78
CA MET A 1 38.43 -9.52 -23.61
C MET A 1 37.03 -9.69 -24.19
N TYR A 2 36.86 -9.61 -25.52
CA TYR A 2 35.65 -9.83 -26.37
C TYR A 2 34.25 -9.76 -25.69
N LEU A 3 33.29 -8.89 -26.01
CA LEU A 3 32.98 -8.05 -27.19
C LEU A 3 32.57 -8.83 -28.47
N LYS A 4 31.24 -8.90 -28.72
CA LYS A 4 30.50 -8.98 -30.01
C LYS A 4 29.01 -8.62 -29.71
N LEU A 5 28.42 -7.54 -30.25
CA LEU A 5 27.86 -7.37 -31.63
C LEU A 5 26.57 -8.21 -31.82
N PHE A 6 25.42 -7.77 -32.36
CA PHE A 6 24.99 -6.64 -33.22
C PHE A 6 23.54 -6.18 -32.82
N ASP A 7 22.90 -5.06 -33.23
CA ASP A 7 23.32 -3.69 -33.61
C ASP A 7 22.06 -2.75 -33.74
N HIS A 8 22.30 -1.44 -33.98
CA HIS A 8 21.43 -0.36 -34.51
C HIS A 8 19.91 -0.56 -34.80
N LEU A 9 19.10 0.36 -34.25
CA LEU A 9 18.56 1.46 -35.07
C LEU A 9 18.37 2.75 -34.26
N VAL A 10 18.80 3.89 -34.83
CA VAL A 10 18.57 5.23 -34.29
C VAL A 10 17.34 5.82 -34.99
N MET A 11 16.38 6.36 -34.24
CA MET A 11 15.39 7.27 -34.82
C MET A 11 14.93 8.33 -33.82
N THR A 12 15.78 9.32 -33.58
CA THR A 12 15.35 10.62 -33.05
C THR A 12 14.45 11.29 -34.08
N CYS A 13 13.21 11.63 -33.72
CA CYS A 13 12.38 12.51 -34.52
C CYS A 13 11.65 13.51 -33.63
N VAL A 14 12.23 14.71 -33.51
CA VAL A 14 11.53 15.90 -33.01
C VAL A 14 10.56 16.34 -34.10
N ALA A 15 9.27 16.48 -33.78
CA ALA A 15 8.29 17.09 -34.67
C ALA A 15 7.38 18.04 -33.90
N PHE A 16 7.23 19.25 -34.43
CA PHE A 16 6.52 20.37 -33.82
C PHE A 16 4.99 20.20 -33.88
N LEU A 17 4.32 20.99 -33.02
CA LEU A 17 2.92 21.39 -33.19
C LEU A 17 2.63 21.81 -34.64
N PHE A 18 1.62 21.22 -35.30
CA PHE A 18 0.69 21.95 -36.17
C PHE A 18 -0.62 21.18 -36.37
N ASN A 19 -1.69 21.94 -36.60
CA ASN A 19 -3.09 21.53 -36.59
C ASN A 19 -3.58 21.11 -37.99
N ALA A 20 -4.05 19.87 -38.17
CA ALA A 20 -4.91 19.48 -39.31
C ALA A 20 -5.60 18.11 -39.11
N ASN A 21 -6.85 18.00 -39.55
CA ASN A 21 -7.62 16.75 -39.59
C ASN A 21 -6.94 15.66 -40.44
N CYS A 22 -6.84 14.44 -39.92
CA CYS A 22 -6.64 13.22 -40.73
C CYS A 22 -7.72 12.19 -40.41
N TYR A 23 -8.60 11.95 -41.38
CA TYR A 23 -9.74 11.05 -41.27
C TYR A 23 -9.27 9.60 -41.46
N PHE A 24 -9.00 8.88 -40.36
CA PHE A 24 -8.52 7.50 -40.46
C PHE A 24 -9.68 6.51 -40.62
N ARG A 25 -9.89 6.03 -41.85
CA ARG A 25 -10.92 5.03 -42.18
C ARG A 25 -10.39 3.61 -41.92
N THR A 26 -10.41 3.14 -40.68
CA THR A 26 -10.11 1.74 -40.35
C THR A 26 -11.32 0.84 -40.57
N THR A 27 -11.33 0.09 -41.67
CA THR A 27 -12.16 -1.11 -41.81
C THR A 27 -11.56 -2.24 -40.98
N GLY A 28 -12.16 -2.55 -39.82
CA GLY A 28 -11.75 -3.69 -39.01
C GLY A 28 -12.34 -3.65 -37.60
N LEU A 29 -13.38 -4.44 -37.34
CA LEU A 29 -13.76 -4.76 -35.96
C LEU A 29 -12.73 -5.73 -35.38
N HIS A 30 -11.67 -5.19 -34.80
CA HIS A 30 -11.11 -5.78 -33.58
C HIS A 30 -11.39 -4.80 -32.45
N ARG A 31 -12.32 -5.19 -31.57
CA ARG A 31 -12.42 -4.55 -30.26
C ARG A 31 -11.14 -4.92 -29.52
N TYR A 32 -10.15 -4.02 -29.56
CA TYR A 32 -9.13 -3.97 -28.51
C TYR A 32 -9.89 -3.65 -27.22
N ILE A 33 -10.35 -4.68 -26.53
CA ILE A 33 -10.67 -4.58 -25.12
C ILE A 33 -9.32 -4.37 -24.48
N ALA A 34 -8.98 -3.11 -24.20
CA ALA A 34 -7.96 -2.82 -23.22
C ALA A 34 -8.47 -3.47 -21.93
N THR A 35 -7.85 -4.58 -21.54
CA THR A 35 -7.93 -5.05 -20.16
C THR A 35 -7.53 -3.86 -19.31
N PRO A 36 -8.33 -3.44 -18.30
CA PRO A 36 -7.82 -2.47 -17.35
C PRO A 36 -6.51 -3.02 -16.84
N TYR A 37 -5.42 -2.26 -17.01
CA TYR A 37 -4.20 -2.56 -16.28
C TYR A 37 -4.58 -2.38 -14.82
N ASN A 38 -4.77 -3.49 -14.10
CA ASN A 38 -4.89 -3.47 -12.66
C ASN A 38 -3.64 -2.77 -12.13
N MET A 39 -3.81 -1.55 -11.65
CA MET A 39 -2.74 -0.85 -10.97
C MET A 39 -2.63 -1.49 -9.60
N PRO A 40 -1.45 -1.97 -9.17
CA PRO A 40 -1.28 -2.42 -7.80
C PRO A 40 -1.66 -1.26 -6.87
N ILE A 41 -2.20 -1.59 -5.69
CA ILE A 41 -2.48 -0.59 -4.66
C ILE A 41 -1.22 0.23 -4.39
N GLU A 42 -1.39 1.51 -4.04
CA GLU A 42 -0.27 2.30 -3.57
C GLU A 42 0.16 1.81 -2.18
N GLU A 43 1.45 1.53 -2.03
CA GLU A 43 2.06 1.10 -0.76
C GLU A 43 3.05 2.18 -0.29
N LEU A 44 2.86 2.70 0.92
CA LEU A 44 3.73 3.71 1.54
C LEU A 44 4.33 3.20 2.84
N PHE A 45 5.60 3.50 3.06
CA PHE A 45 6.27 3.35 4.35
C PHE A 45 6.45 4.73 5.00
N VAL A 46 5.95 4.91 6.22
CA VAL A 46 6.00 6.19 6.95
C VAL A 46 6.70 6.04 8.29
N GLN A 47 7.43 7.08 8.71
CA GLN A 47 8.30 7.03 9.89
C GLN A 47 7.74 7.79 11.10
N SER A 48 6.64 8.54 10.92
CA SER A 48 6.05 9.35 11.99
C SER A 48 4.51 9.32 12.00
N ILE A 49 3.92 9.64 13.15
CA ILE A 49 2.46 9.76 13.31
C ILE A 49 1.93 10.95 12.50
N ASP A 50 2.69 12.05 12.41
CA ASP A 50 2.29 13.25 11.68
C ASP A 50 2.24 13.00 10.16
N GLU A 51 3.22 12.24 9.65
CA GLU A 51 3.25 11.76 8.27
C GLU A 51 2.11 10.77 8.00
N LEU A 52 1.90 9.78 8.88
CA LEU A 52 0.78 8.84 8.78
C LEU A 52 -0.57 9.58 8.73
N ALA A 53 -0.79 10.55 9.62
CA ALA A 53 -2.01 11.36 9.65
C ALA A 53 -2.19 12.16 8.35
N SER A 54 -1.11 12.75 7.82
CA SER A 54 -1.12 13.50 6.57
C SER A 54 -1.48 12.62 5.37
N GLN A 55 -0.90 11.42 5.27
CA GLN A 55 -1.21 10.48 4.18
C GLN A 55 -2.65 9.95 4.27
N ILE A 56 -3.14 9.64 5.47
CA ILE A 56 -4.55 9.25 5.70
C ILE A 56 -5.49 10.38 5.25
N GLU A 57 -5.21 11.64 5.61
CA GLU A 57 -6.05 12.77 5.21
C GLU A 57 -6.09 12.94 3.69
N LEU A 58 -4.92 12.96 3.03
CA LEU A 58 -4.81 13.06 1.57
C LEU A 58 -5.53 11.92 0.86
N ALA A 59 -5.43 10.69 1.37
CA ALA A 59 -6.13 9.55 0.80
C ALA A 59 -7.66 9.67 0.95
N HIS A 60 -8.14 10.09 2.12
CA HIS A 60 -9.55 10.34 2.38
C HIS A 60 -10.14 11.48 1.54
N GLN A 61 -9.38 12.54 1.28
CA GLN A 61 -9.78 13.63 0.36
C GLN A 61 -10.02 13.11 -1.07
N ASN A 62 -9.32 12.04 -1.47
CA ASN A 62 -9.47 11.36 -2.75
C ASN A 62 -10.48 10.19 -2.72
N GLY A 63 -11.23 10.01 -1.62
CA GLY A 63 -12.26 8.97 -1.48
C GLY A 63 -11.72 7.54 -1.38
N ARG A 64 -10.44 7.38 -0.99
CA ARG A 64 -9.73 6.10 -0.89
C ARG A 64 -9.99 5.44 0.46
N LEU A 65 -10.07 4.11 0.52
CA LEU A 65 -9.93 3.38 1.78
C LEU A 65 -8.44 3.34 2.17
N VAL A 66 -8.12 3.41 3.46
CA VAL A 66 -6.72 3.37 3.93
C VAL A 66 -6.51 2.18 4.85
N PHE A 67 -5.56 1.33 4.51
CA PHE A 67 -5.08 0.24 5.35
C PHE A 67 -3.82 0.68 6.09
N VAL A 68 -3.75 0.44 7.40
CA VAL A 68 -2.57 0.79 8.20
C VAL A 68 -2.07 -0.44 8.94
N TYR A 69 -0.85 -0.85 8.60
CA TYR A 69 -0.13 -1.97 9.20
C TYR A 69 0.92 -1.46 10.19
N PHE A 70 0.72 -1.81 11.47
CA PHE A 70 1.64 -1.52 12.55
C PHE A 70 2.53 -2.73 12.80
N SER A 71 3.82 -2.58 12.51
CA SER A 71 4.85 -3.61 12.65
C SER A 71 5.88 -3.24 13.73
N GLY A 72 6.59 -4.23 14.26
CA GLY A 72 7.83 -3.98 15.00
C GLY A 72 8.93 -3.53 14.02
N SER A 73 9.84 -2.64 14.44
CA SER A 73 10.92 -2.17 13.58
C SER A 73 11.77 -3.27 12.96
N THR A 74 12.27 -2.99 11.76
CA THR A 74 12.97 -3.94 10.91
C THR A 74 14.48 -3.90 11.14
N ASP A 75 15.15 -5.06 11.18
CA ASP A 75 16.61 -5.13 11.20
C ASP A 75 17.19 -4.70 9.85
N MET A 76 18.17 -3.78 9.88
CA MET A 76 18.76 -3.19 8.67
C MET A 76 19.57 -4.19 7.81
N ASN A 77 19.91 -5.37 8.32
CA ASN A 77 20.72 -6.37 7.62
C ASN A 77 19.85 -7.47 7.01
N THR A 78 18.80 -7.91 7.70
CA THR A 78 17.92 -8.98 7.20
C THR A 78 16.69 -8.46 6.47
N GLY A 79 16.17 -7.29 6.84
CA GLY A 79 14.86 -6.83 6.38
C GLY A 79 13.69 -7.46 7.13
N ASP A 80 13.93 -8.17 8.24
CA ASP A 80 12.87 -8.76 9.08
C ASP A 80 12.54 -7.87 10.28
N SER A 81 11.27 -7.84 10.68
CA SER A 81 10.84 -7.31 11.97
C SER A 81 11.45 -8.11 13.12
N TRP A 82 11.74 -7.47 14.26
CA TRP A 82 12.09 -8.19 15.50
C TRP A 82 10.96 -9.12 16.02
N SER A 83 9.74 -8.99 15.49
CA SER A 83 8.59 -9.83 15.82
C SER A 83 8.32 -10.89 14.74
N GLU A 84 8.44 -12.17 15.09
CA GLU A 84 8.16 -13.30 14.18
C GLU A 84 6.70 -13.29 13.67
N ASP A 85 5.76 -12.81 14.48
CA ASP A 85 4.35 -12.67 14.06
C ASP A 85 4.17 -11.50 13.08
N CYS A 86 4.98 -10.44 13.17
CA CYS A 86 4.98 -9.37 12.19
C CYS A 86 5.47 -9.89 10.82
N CYS A 87 6.62 -10.56 10.75
CA CYS A 87 7.11 -11.14 9.48
C CYS A 87 6.07 -12.08 8.84
N LYS A 88 5.42 -12.94 9.63
CA LYS A 88 4.34 -13.82 9.14
C LYS A 88 3.13 -13.05 8.63
N CYS A 89 2.73 -11.97 9.30
CA CYS A 89 1.61 -11.15 8.86
C CYS A 89 1.92 -10.39 7.57
N GLU A 90 3.13 -9.85 7.46
CA GLU A 90 3.63 -9.17 6.26
C GLU A 90 3.58 -10.10 5.04
N SER A 91 4.14 -11.31 5.13
CA SER A 91 4.03 -12.31 4.04
C SER A 91 2.58 -12.70 3.71
N ILE A 92 1.66 -12.66 4.69
CA ILE A 92 0.23 -12.89 4.45
C ILE A 92 -0.38 -11.68 3.71
N ILE A 93 -0.05 -10.46 4.11
CA ILE A 93 -0.50 -9.22 3.47
C ILE A 93 0.00 -9.18 2.02
N GLU A 94 1.29 -9.38 1.76
CA GLU A 94 1.87 -9.46 0.40
C GLU A 94 1.11 -10.47 -0.47
N SER A 95 0.78 -11.64 0.08
CA SER A 95 0.03 -12.69 -0.65
C SER A 95 -1.44 -12.34 -0.93
N LYS A 96 -1.98 -11.31 -0.28
CA LYS A 96 -3.40 -10.90 -0.35
C LYS A 96 -3.62 -9.47 -0.84
N ILE A 97 -2.61 -8.62 -0.91
CA ILE A 97 -2.75 -7.18 -1.14
C ILE A 97 -3.49 -6.87 -2.45
N GLY A 98 -3.33 -7.71 -3.47
CA GLY A 98 -4.05 -7.62 -4.76
C GLY A 98 -5.56 -7.91 -4.72
N VAL A 99 -6.19 -8.14 -3.57
CA VAL A 99 -7.66 -8.13 -3.43
C VAL A 99 -8.22 -6.75 -3.10
N ALA A 100 -7.38 -5.84 -2.60
CA ALA A 100 -7.77 -4.46 -2.36
C ALA A 100 -7.95 -3.70 -3.68
N LYS A 101 -8.66 -2.58 -3.66
CA LYS A 101 -8.93 -1.82 -4.89
C LYS A 101 -7.68 -1.06 -5.30
N ASP A 102 -7.42 -1.00 -6.60
CA ASP A 102 -6.31 -0.27 -7.23
C ASP A 102 -6.14 1.19 -6.73
N ASN A 103 -7.22 1.84 -6.29
CA ASN A 103 -7.24 3.23 -5.80
C ASN A 103 -7.23 3.35 -4.26
N ASP A 104 -7.23 2.25 -3.50
CA ASP A 104 -7.06 2.33 -2.04
C ASP A 104 -5.58 2.63 -1.69
N LEU A 105 -5.26 2.82 -0.40
CA LEU A 105 -3.90 3.09 0.07
C LEU A 105 -3.51 2.09 1.16
N PHE A 106 -2.34 1.46 1.04
CA PHE A 106 -1.73 0.68 2.11
C PHE A 106 -0.56 1.45 2.72
N ILE A 107 -0.51 1.54 4.04
CA ILE A 107 0.54 2.23 4.78
C ILE A 107 1.15 1.28 5.81
N MET A 108 2.46 1.06 5.74
CA MET A 108 3.22 0.43 6.81
C MET A 108 3.86 1.49 7.72
N ILE A 109 3.80 1.26 9.03
CA ILE A 109 4.48 2.07 10.04
C ILE A 109 5.08 1.19 11.13
N GLU A 110 6.31 1.51 11.52
CA GLU A 110 6.99 0.83 12.63
C GLU A 110 6.64 1.45 13.98
N VAL A 111 6.41 0.61 14.99
CA VAL A 111 6.13 1.08 16.35
C VAL A 111 7.38 1.38 17.19
N GLY A 112 8.57 1.11 16.63
CA GLY A 112 9.88 1.15 17.29
C GLY A 112 10.47 -0.24 17.52
N ASN A 113 11.57 -0.30 18.26
CA ASN A 113 12.20 -1.55 18.70
C ASN A 113 11.41 -2.21 19.86
N GLU A 114 11.74 -3.46 20.20
CA GLU A 114 11.03 -4.22 21.23
C GLU A 114 10.95 -3.48 22.59
N ASN A 115 12.00 -2.77 23.00
CA ASN A 115 11.99 -2.01 24.26
C ASN A 115 11.06 -0.80 24.18
N GLU A 116 11.08 -0.07 23.06
CA GLU A 116 10.17 1.07 22.82
C GLU A 116 8.72 0.62 22.73
N TRP A 117 8.45 -0.57 22.19
CA TRP A 117 7.10 -1.14 22.14
C TRP A 117 6.60 -1.62 23.50
N ASN A 118 7.50 -2.10 24.36
CA ASN A 118 7.14 -2.57 25.71
C ASN A 118 6.91 -1.43 26.72
N ASP A 119 7.25 -0.17 26.39
CA ASP A 119 6.82 0.99 27.18
C ASP A 119 5.30 1.21 27.04
N SER A 120 4.58 1.30 28.17
CA SER A 120 3.16 1.63 28.21
C SER A 120 2.84 3.02 27.65
N ASN A 121 3.82 3.93 27.63
CA ASN A 121 3.71 5.28 27.08
C ASN A 121 4.05 5.35 25.58
N ASN A 122 4.31 4.20 24.93
CA ASN A 122 4.56 4.17 23.49
C ASN A 122 3.45 4.92 22.73
N LYS A 123 3.86 5.85 21.86
CA LYS A 123 2.99 6.79 21.13
C LYS A 123 1.84 6.11 20.39
N PHE A 124 2.00 4.86 19.93
CA PHE A 124 0.95 4.10 19.25
C PHE A 124 -0.05 3.42 20.19
N ARG A 125 0.40 3.00 21.38
CA ARG A 125 -0.47 2.44 22.43
C ARG A 125 -1.44 3.47 22.99
N ILE A 126 -0.95 4.70 23.19
CA ILE A 126 -1.73 5.80 23.78
C ILE A 126 -2.42 6.70 22.73
N HIS A 127 -2.20 6.48 21.42
CA HIS A 127 -2.79 7.31 20.38
C HIS A 127 -4.33 7.21 20.43
N PRO A 128 -5.08 8.33 20.51
CA PRO A 128 -6.52 8.30 20.77
C PRO A 128 -7.33 7.51 19.74
N LEU A 129 -6.89 7.51 18.47
CA LEU A 129 -7.51 6.75 17.38
C LEU A 129 -6.98 5.30 17.30
N TYR A 130 -5.66 5.11 17.30
CA TYR A 130 -5.06 3.81 16.93
C TYR A 130 -5.03 2.83 18.10
N GLN A 131 -4.77 3.30 19.33
CA GLN A 131 -4.74 2.52 20.56
C GLN A 131 -4.20 1.08 20.34
N VAL A 132 -2.99 0.97 19.78
CA VAL A 132 -2.46 -0.32 19.33
C VAL A 132 -2.14 -1.18 20.56
N LYS A 133 -2.81 -2.33 20.73
CA LYS A 133 -2.66 -3.16 21.94
C LYS A 133 -1.61 -4.24 21.79
N GLU A 134 -1.57 -4.85 20.60
CA GLU A 134 -0.78 -6.04 20.28
C GLU A 134 -0.16 -5.88 18.89
N LEU A 135 1.02 -6.47 18.67
CA LEU A 135 1.63 -6.56 17.35
C LEU A 135 1.44 -7.97 16.77
N PRO A 136 1.34 -8.08 15.43
CA PRO A 136 1.03 -7.02 14.48
C PRO A 136 -0.39 -6.48 14.66
N THR A 137 -0.66 -5.25 14.20
CA THR A 137 -2.04 -4.73 14.08
C THR A 137 -2.28 -4.24 12.67
N LEU A 138 -3.43 -4.60 12.08
CA LEU A 138 -3.87 -4.14 10.76
C LEU A 138 -5.24 -3.46 10.91
N LEU A 139 -5.32 -2.18 10.52
CA LEU A 139 -6.55 -1.40 10.51
C LEU A 139 -7.01 -1.17 9.07
N SER A 140 -8.32 -1.11 8.83
CA SER A 140 -8.88 -0.35 7.71
C SER A 140 -9.57 0.91 8.23
N LEU A 141 -9.33 2.03 7.56
CA LEU A 141 -9.77 3.37 7.92
C LEU A 141 -10.55 3.96 6.75
N SER A 142 -11.63 4.68 7.06
CA SER A 142 -12.30 5.52 6.07
C SER A 142 -12.74 6.85 6.68
N SER A 143 -13.17 7.80 5.83
CA SER A 143 -13.69 9.09 6.27
C SER A 143 -15.20 9.09 6.31
N LEU A 144 -15.78 9.45 7.46
CA LEU A 144 -17.21 9.70 7.62
C LEU A 144 -17.39 11.09 8.22
N ASN A 145 -18.18 11.94 7.54
CA ASN A 145 -18.41 13.34 7.94
C ASN A 145 -17.12 14.16 8.13
N GLY A 146 -16.06 13.87 7.37
CA GLY A 146 -14.75 14.53 7.50
C GLY A 146 -13.90 14.05 8.68
N GLN A 147 -14.27 12.95 9.33
CA GLN A 147 -13.51 12.33 10.40
C GLN A 147 -13.05 10.92 10.00
N THR A 148 -11.75 10.65 10.21
CA THR A 148 -11.20 9.30 10.13
C THR A 148 -11.82 8.41 11.21
N HIS A 149 -12.36 7.26 10.81
CA HIS A 149 -12.80 6.22 11.73
C HIS A 149 -12.25 4.86 11.30
N ILE A 150 -12.10 3.97 12.27
CA ILE A 150 -11.73 2.57 12.04
C ILE A 150 -12.98 1.83 11.55
N VAL A 151 -12.86 1.19 10.38
CA VAL A 151 -13.89 0.32 9.80
C VAL A 151 -13.70 -1.10 10.33
N ASN A 152 -12.53 -1.70 10.09
CA ASN A 152 -12.16 -3.02 10.61
C ASN A 152 -10.78 -2.98 11.31
N ARG A 153 -10.54 -3.93 12.20
CA ARG A 153 -9.30 -4.11 12.97
C ARG A 153 -8.97 -5.59 13.12
N LEU A 154 -7.72 -5.95 12.90
CA LEU A 154 -7.11 -7.21 13.32
C LEU A 154 -5.93 -6.88 14.24
N GLU A 155 -5.78 -7.64 15.33
CA GLU A 155 -4.66 -7.53 16.28
C GLU A 155 -4.06 -8.91 16.55
N GLY A 156 -2.74 -8.97 16.73
CA GLY A 156 -1.99 -10.14 17.15
C GLY A 156 -2.23 -11.36 16.27
N LYS A 157 -2.59 -12.49 16.89
CA LYS A 157 -2.88 -13.75 16.19
C LYS A 157 -4.01 -13.65 15.15
N SER A 158 -4.90 -12.64 15.22
CA SER A 158 -5.97 -12.46 14.22
C SER A 158 -5.42 -12.05 12.85
N CYS A 159 -4.27 -11.38 12.84
CA CYS A 159 -3.52 -10.96 11.64
C CYS A 159 -2.79 -12.12 10.95
N LEU A 160 -2.60 -13.25 11.65
CA LEU A 160 -1.96 -14.46 11.10
C LEU A 160 -2.94 -15.38 10.36
N ASN A 161 -4.21 -14.97 10.27
CA ASN A 161 -5.23 -15.69 9.52
C ASN A 161 -5.41 -15.05 8.14
N SER A 162 -5.01 -15.79 7.10
CA SER A 162 -5.06 -15.32 5.70
C SER A 162 -6.47 -14.94 5.22
N THR A 163 -7.52 -15.59 5.73
CA THR A 163 -8.92 -15.23 5.43
C THR A 163 -9.32 -13.93 6.11
N ASN A 164 -8.91 -13.71 7.37
CA ASN A 164 -9.19 -12.44 8.06
C ASN A 164 -8.53 -11.25 7.34
N VAL A 165 -7.25 -11.40 6.98
CA VAL A 165 -6.50 -10.36 6.25
C VAL A 165 -7.14 -10.09 4.88
N GLN A 166 -7.50 -11.13 4.13
CA GLN A 166 -8.23 -10.99 2.87
C GLN A 166 -9.56 -10.24 3.05
N ASN A 167 -10.40 -10.65 4.00
CA ASN A 167 -11.70 -10.00 4.25
C ASN A 167 -11.56 -8.52 4.62
N LEU A 168 -10.51 -8.15 5.39
CA LEU A 168 -10.24 -6.76 5.73
C LEU A 168 -9.82 -5.95 4.49
N LEU A 169 -8.94 -6.51 3.65
CA LEU A 169 -8.41 -5.86 2.44
C LEU A 169 -9.45 -5.73 1.32
N GLU A 170 -10.43 -6.65 1.22
CA GLU A 170 -11.57 -6.51 0.29
C GLU A 170 -12.45 -5.28 0.61
N GLY A 171 -12.39 -4.77 1.85
CA GLY A 171 -13.09 -3.54 2.26
C GLY A 171 -14.62 -3.68 2.26
N ASN A 172 -15.12 -4.86 2.62
CA ASN A 172 -16.54 -5.20 2.80
C ASN A 172 -17.11 -4.77 4.16
#